data_AF-A0A2N5PWI2-F1
#
_entry.id   AF-A0A2N5PWI2-F1
#
_cell.length_a   1.000
_cell.length_b   1.000
_cell.length_c   1.000
_cell.angle_alpha   90.00
_cell.angle_beta   90.00
_cell.angle_gamma   90.00
#
_symmetry.space_group_name_H-M   'P 1'
#
loop_
_entity.id
_entity.type
_entity.pdbx_description
1 polymer ?
#
loop_
_entity_poly.entity_id
_entity_poly.type
_entity_poly.pdbx_seq_one_letter_code
_entity_poly.pdbx_strand_id
1 'polypeptide(L)' 'MMNWKEIWMTFFGTTEWLGLNIGFWVSMAAVVLIVILMNVVFWSMKPRADAKEPATNRN' A
#
# COMPACT_ATOMS: atom_id res chain seq x y z
N MET A 1 32.37 7.24 -5.28
CA MET A 1 31.32 7.43 -4.26
C MET A 1 30.10 7.91 -5.02
N MET A 2 29.07 7.08 -5.18
CA MET A 2 27.95 7.46 -6.06
C MET A 2 27.20 8.63 -5.44
N ASN A 3 27.13 9.72 -6.20
CA ASN A 3 26.45 10.94 -5.80
C ASN A 3 24.96 10.64 -5.69
N TRP A 4 24.46 10.49 -4.47
CA TRP A 4 23.03 10.33 -4.19
C TRP A 4 22.17 11.40 -4.87
N LYS A 5 22.74 12.61 -5.02
CA LYS A 5 22.13 13.72 -5.76
C LYS A 5 21.94 13.42 -7.26
N GLU A 6 22.84 12.66 -7.86
CA GLU A 6 22.80 12.26 -9.27
C GLU A 6 21.68 11.26 -9.50
N ILE A 7 21.48 10.31 -8.59
CA ILE A 7 20.34 9.37 -8.61
C ILE A 7 19.02 10.13 -8.54
N TRP A 8 18.89 11.11 -7.65
CA TRP A 8 17.70 11.97 -7.57
C TRP A 8 17.52 12.82 -8.84
N MET A 9 18.60 13.37 -9.41
CA MET A 9 18.54 14.12 -10.67
C MET A 9 18.19 13.25 -11.87
N THR A 10 18.60 12.00 -11.93
CA THR A 10 18.18 11.08 -13.00
C THR A 10 16.71 10.69 -12.82
N PHE A 11 16.29 10.36 -11.60
CA PHE A 11 14.90 9.98 -11.31
C PHE A 11 13.91 11.14 -11.52
N PHE A 12 14.27 12.38 -11.18
CA PHE A 12 13.42 13.56 -11.40
C PHE A 12 13.65 14.25 -12.75
N GLY A 13 14.81 14.04 -13.39
CA GLY A 13 15.19 14.68 -14.65
C GLY A 13 14.76 13.93 -15.91
N THR A 14 14.48 12.62 -15.83
CA THR A 14 13.88 11.84 -16.93
C THR A 14 12.40 11.56 -16.68
N THR A 15 11.69 12.51 -16.07
CA THR A 15 10.30 12.34 -15.60
C THR A 15 9.24 12.43 -16.69
N GLU A 16 9.63 12.55 -17.95
CA GLU A 16 8.72 12.65 -19.09
C GLU A 16 8.67 11.29 -19.81
N TRP A 17 7.74 10.43 -19.40
CA TRP A 17 7.39 9.25 -20.18
C TRP A 17 5.97 9.44 -20.73
N LEU A 18 5.84 9.41 -22.06
CA LEU A 18 4.60 9.64 -22.81
C LEU A 18 3.96 11.04 -22.62
N GLY A 19 4.76 12.05 -22.23
CA GLY A 19 4.27 13.41 -21.99
C GLY A 19 3.55 13.60 -20.64
N LEU A 20 3.64 12.62 -19.73
CA LEU A 20 3.00 12.64 -18.42
C LEU A 20 4.04 12.43 -17.32
N ASN A 21 4.03 13.29 -16.30
CA ASN A 21 5.08 13.36 -15.28
C ASN A 21 5.19 12.02 -14.51
N ILE A 22 6.37 11.45 -14.35
CA ILE A 22 6.59 10.24 -13.53
C ILE A 22 6.14 10.43 -12.08
N GLY A 23 6.15 11.67 -11.56
CA GLY A 23 5.54 11.98 -10.27
C GLY A 23 4.05 11.67 -10.21
N PHE A 24 3.34 11.77 -11.33
CA PHE A 24 1.93 11.37 -11.45
C PHE A 24 1.76 9.85 -11.48
N TRP A 25 2.65 9.13 -12.17
CA TRP A 25 2.63 7.67 -12.17
C TRP A 25 2.97 7.09 -10.80
N VAL A 26 3.94 7.69 -10.10
CA VAL A 26 4.32 7.31 -8.74
C VAL A 26 3.19 7.60 -7.76
N SER A 27 2.49 8.72 -7.89
CA SER A 27 1.33 9.02 -7.05
C SER A 27 0.16 8.07 -7.33
N MET A 28 -0.14 7.78 -8.60
CA MET A 28 -1.14 6.79 -8.99
C MET A 28 -0.81 5.39 -8.45
N ALA A 29 0.44 4.95 -8.58
CA ALA A 29 0.90 3.67 -8.04
C ALA A 29 0.77 3.61 -6.51
N ALA A 30 1.15 4.68 -5.81
CA ALA A 30 1.02 4.76 -4.36
C ALA A 30 -0.44 4.68 -3.90
N VAL A 31 -1.36 5.38 -4.58
CA VAL A 31 -2.80 5.32 -4.29
C VAL A 31 -3.35 3.91 -4.50
N VAL A 32 -3.02 3.27 -5.63
CA VAL A 32 -3.44 1.89 -5.92
C VAL A 32 -2.91 0.91 -4.86
N LEU A 33 -1.66 1.09 -4.45
CA LEU A 33 -1.03 0.26 -3.41
C LEU A 33 -1.78 0.37 -2.06
N ILE A 34 -2.16 1.59 -1.66
CA ILE A 34 -2.92 1.84 -0.43
C ILE A 34 -4.32 1.21 -0.52
N VAL A 35 -5.00 1.31 -1.66
CA VAL A 35 -6.32 0.69 -1.88
C VAL A 35 -6.22 -0.83 -1.77
N ILE A 36 -5.20 -1.45 -2.36
CA ILE A 36 -4.95 -2.89 -2.25
C ILE A 36 -4.69 -3.28 -0.80
N LEU A 37 -3.85 -2.53 -0.09
CA LEU A 37 -3.57 -2.76 1.33
C LEU A 37 -4.85 -2.74 2.16
N MET A 38 -5.68 -1.71 2.00
CA MET A 38 -6.96 -1.64 2.71
C MET A 38 -7.87 -2.81 2.34
N ASN A 39 -7.96 -3.17 1.05
CA ASN A 39 -8.78 -4.30 0.60
C ASN A 39 -8.31 -5.62 1.22
N VAL A 40 -7.01 -5.90 1.21
CA VAL A 40 -6.42 -7.11 1.81
C VAL A 40 -6.58 -7.13 3.33
N VAL A 41 -6.44 -5.99 4.00
CA VAL A 41 -6.69 -5.86 5.44
C VAL A 41 -8.16 -6.14 5.76
N PHE A 42 -9.10 -5.59 4.99
CA PHE A 42 -10.53 -5.86 5.14
C PHE A 42 -10.88 -7.33 4.87
N TRP A 43 -10.14 -8.02 3.99
CA TRP A 43 -10.32 -9.45 3.76
C TRP A 43 -9.63 -10.33 4.82
N SER A 44 -8.51 -9.87 5.37
CA SER A 44 -7.75 -10.55 6.42
C SER A 44 -8.35 -10.36 7.80
N MET A 45 -9.14 -9.29 7.99
CA MET A 45 -10.12 -9.21 9.08
C MET A 45 -11.27 -10.17 8.79
N LYS A 46 -10.95 -11.46 8.82
CA LYS A 46 -11.94 -12.53 8.95
C LYS A 46 -12.84 -12.12 10.12
N PRO A 47 -14.17 -12.00 9.92
CA PRO A 47 -15.07 -11.69 11.02
C PRO A 47 -14.76 -12.69 12.13
N ARG A 48 -14.72 -12.20 13.38
CA ARG A 48 -14.56 -13.02 14.59
C ARG A 48 -15.73 -14.00 14.67
N ALA A 49 -15.72 -15.02 13.84
CA ALA A 49 -16.31 -16.28 14.15
C ALA A 49 -15.48 -16.83 15.31
N ASP A 50 -16.18 -17.25 16.36
CA ASP A 50 -15.62 -18.07 17.42
C ASP A 50 -14.85 -17.32 18.53
N ALA A 51 -15.54 -16.39 19.18
CA ALA A 51 -15.57 -16.43 20.64
C ALA A 51 -16.98 -16.86 21.05
N LYS A 52 -17.22 -18.17 20.95
CA LYS A 52 -18.32 -18.86 21.64
C LYS A 52 -18.50 -18.24 23.02
N GLU A 53 -19.68 -17.76 23.31
CA GLU A 53 -20.20 -17.69 24.67
C GLU A 53 -20.45 -19.14 25.12
N PRO A 54 -19.74 -19.70 26.11
CA PRO A 54 -20.23 -20.88 26.79
C PRO A 54 -21.06 -20.40 27.98
N ALA A 55 -22.34 -20.16 27.73
CA ALA A 55 -23.36 -20.23 28.76
C ALA A 55 -23.44 -21.68 29.27
N THR A 56 -22.54 -22.07 30.18
CA THR A 56 -22.67 -23.28 31.04
C THR A 56 -21.54 -23.26 32.07
N ASN A 57 -21.79 -22.62 33.21
CA ASN A 57 -21.18 -23.01 34.48
C ASN A 57 -22.33 -23.56 35.34
N ARG A 58 -22.48 -24.89 35.32
CA ARG A 58 -23.31 -25.67 36.25
C ARG A 58 -22.40 -26.76 36.81
N ASN A 59 -21.85 -26.54 37.99
CA ASN A 59 -21.35 -27.56 38.90
C ASN A 59 -21.20 -26.95 40.29
#